data_AF-A0A0P0X272-F1
#
_entry.id   AF-A0A0P0X272-F1
#
_cell.length_a   1.000
_cell.length_b   1.000
_cell.length_c   1.000
_cell.angle_alpha   90.00
_cell.angle_beta   90.00
_cell.angle_gamma   90.00
#
_symmetry.space_group_name_H-M   'P 1'
#
loop_
_entity.id
_entity.type
_entity.pdbx_description
1 polymer ?
#
loop_
_entity_poly.entity_id
_entity_poly.type
_entity_poly.pdbx_seq_one_letter_code
_entity_poly.pdbx_strand_id
1 'polypeptide(L)'
;MSGDVQRLRSPADTLALRTNIEASAVLCAVSGCDHGGCHGGPFAVAFVANYVMEGEEEEITSPTSAWLYSSETGTWSAPSTVRHHNAEPFPKPSVLAGDGAVYFLTWHGRNILRYDLRKLDLTVIASPEIDDDDFENHLLMTTEDGGMGLARLVSGHSLQLWSWKPVSAAAAWVQLRVIDLDLVIPGDAMRPRLLGFAEGTDMVFVDTTYDGAQVVQQIELSTLKVTKVLDECYASCVLPYMSFFLPGT
;
A
#
# COMPACT_ATOMS: atom_id res chain seq x y z
N MET A 1 -17.32 14.94 -12.85
CA MET A 1 -17.65 13.82 -11.95
C MET A 1 -18.18 14.40 -10.65
N SER A 2 -19.49 14.36 -10.42
CA SER A 2 -20.03 14.46 -9.06
C SER A 2 -20.06 13.04 -8.50
N GLY A 3 -18.93 12.56 -8.00
CA GLY A 3 -18.95 11.33 -7.20
C GLY A 3 -19.67 11.62 -5.88
N ASP A 4 -20.51 10.70 -5.43
CA ASP A 4 -21.07 10.80 -4.08
C ASP A 4 -19.92 10.68 -3.06
N VAL A 5 -19.73 11.74 -2.27
CA VAL A 5 -18.68 11.78 -1.24
C VAL A 5 -19.26 11.30 0.07
N GLN A 6 -18.80 10.14 0.55
CA GLN A 6 -19.10 9.65 1.88
C GLN A 6 -17.96 9.99 2.85
N ARG A 7 -18.32 10.61 3.98
CA ARG A 7 -17.36 10.91 5.06
C ARG A 7 -17.58 9.95 6.21
N LEU A 8 -16.51 9.26 6.61
CA LEU A 8 -16.50 8.38 7.79
C LEU A 8 -15.76 9.09 8.93
N ARG A 9 -16.23 8.92 10.16
CA ARG A 9 -15.46 9.32 11.33
C ARG A 9 -14.40 8.28 11.63
N SER A 10 -13.21 8.73 11.99
CA SER A 10 -12.14 7.85 12.42
C SER A 10 -12.58 7.10 13.69
N PRO A 11 -12.30 5.79 13.79
CA PRO A 11 -12.55 5.05 15.03
C PRO A 11 -11.61 5.54 16.15
N ALA A 12 -10.44 6.11 15.83
CA ALA A 12 -9.51 6.62 16.83
C ALA A 12 -10.05 7.86 17.58
N ASP A 13 -10.84 8.70 16.90
CA ASP A 13 -11.50 9.86 17.53
C ASP A 13 -12.42 9.45 18.68
N THR A 14 -13.01 8.25 18.60
CA THR A 14 -13.90 7.74 19.66
C THR A 14 -13.16 7.20 20.87
N LEU A 15 -11.85 6.97 20.78
CA LEU A 15 -11.04 6.31 21.79
C LEU A 15 -10.16 7.29 22.60
N ALA A 16 -10.32 8.61 22.42
CA ALA A 16 -9.47 9.63 23.05
C ALA A 16 -7.97 9.36 22.81
N LEU A 17 -7.64 8.95 21.58
CA LEU A 17 -6.29 8.62 21.17
C LEU A 17 -5.67 9.81 20.47
N ARG A 18 -4.41 10.11 20.81
CA ARG A 18 -3.62 11.04 20.02
C ARG A 18 -2.99 10.26 18.87
N THR A 19 -3.65 10.28 17.72
CA THR A 19 -3.16 9.62 16.51
C THR A 19 -1.96 10.39 15.98
N ASN A 20 -0.85 9.68 15.80
CA ASN A 20 0.36 10.24 15.21
C ASN A 20 0.35 10.02 13.70
N ILE A 21 0.04 8.80 13.28
CA ILE A 21 0.19 8.36 11.89
C ILE A 21 -0.88 7.33 11.54
N GLU A 22 -1.44 7.43 10.34
CA GLU A 22 -2.51 6.57 9.84
C GLU A 22 -2.31 6.14 8.37
N ALA A 23 -2.91 5.01 8.02
CA ALA A 23 -3.09 4.55 6.66
C ALA A 23 -4.48 3.89 6.51
N SER A 24 -5.01 3.89 5.29
CA SER A 24 -6.31 3.29 5.03
C SER A 24 -6.39 2.64 3.65
N ALA A 25 -7.28 1.66 3.53
CA ALA A 25 -7.60 0.97 2.29
C ALA A 25 -9.12 0.91 2.14
N VAL A 26 -9.61 1.20 0.93
CA VAL A 26 -11.03 1.03 0.57
C VAL A 26 -11.17 -0.24 -0.24
N LEU A 27 -12.13 -1.07 0.13
CA LEU A 27 -12.31 -2.41 -0.42
C LEU A 27 -13.73 -2.57 -0.94
N CYS A 28 -13.87 -3.26 -2.07
CA CYS A 28 -15.18 -3.77 -2.50
C CYS A 28 -15.60 -4.91 -1.57
N ALA A 29 -16.81 -4.82 -0.99
CA ALA A 29 -17.38 -5.87 -0.16
C ALA A 29 -18.41 -6.74 -0.92
N VAL A 30 -18.57 -6.53 -2.23
CA VAL A 30 -19.43 -7.35 -3.07
C VAL A 30 -18.81 -8.73 -3.26
N SER A 31 -19.46 -9.76 -2.74
CA SER A 31 -19.02 -11.15 -2.85
C SER A 31 -18.89 -11.57 -4.33
N GLY A 32 -17.70 -12.04 -4.72
CA GLY A 32 -17.44 -12.52 -6.08
C GLY A 32 -17.37 -11.43 -7.15
N CYS A 33 -17.12 -10.18 -6.75
CA CYS A 33 -16.95 -9.08 -7.70
C CYS A 33 -15.69 -9.26 -8.56
N ASP A 34 -15.85 -9.11 -9.87
CA ASP A 34 -14.76 -9.14 -10.85
C ASP A 34 -14.09 -7.76 -11.06
N HIS A 35 -14.60 -6.72 -10.41
CA HIS A 35 -14.18 -5.32 -10.48
C HIS A 35 -14.15 -4.69 -11.88
N GLY A 36 -14.58 -5.40 -12.93
CA GLY A 36 -14.70 -4.87 -14.29
C GLY A 36 -15.84 -3.85 -14.45
N GLY A 37 -16.81 -3.90 -13.53
CA GLY A 37 -17.97 -2.99 -13.49
C GLY A 37 -18.55 -2.79 -12.09
N CYS A 38 -17.71 -2.74 -11.05
CA CYS A 38 -18.20 -2.50 -9.69
C CYS A 38 -18.67 -1.04 -9.54
N HIS A 39 -19.98 -0.83 -9.40
CA HIS A 39 -20.60 0.49 -9.50
C HIS A 39 -21.56 0.80 -8.34
N GLY A 40 -21.05 0.79 -7.11
CA GLY A 40 -21.83 1.25 -5.93
C GLY A 40 -22.43 0.14 -5.07
N GLY A 41 -21.80 -1.02 -5.03
CA GLY A 41 -22.11 -2.05 -4.03
C GLY A 41 -21.58 -1.70 -2.64
N PRO A 42 -21.86 -2.55 -1.63
CA PRO A 42 -21.24 -2.43 -0.32
C PRO A 42 -19.72 -2.41 -0.45
N PHE A 43 -19.12 -1.53 0.35
CA PHE A 43 -17.68 -1.38 0.51
C PHE A 43 -17.29 -1.55 1.98
N ALA A 44 -16.01 -1.82 2.21
CA ALA A 44 -15.38 -1.82 3.52
C ALA A 44 -14.20 -0.84 3.53
N VAL A 45 -13.84 -0.34 4.71
CA VAL A 45 -12.63 0.48 4.89
C VAL A 45 -11.78 -0.14 5.98
N ALA A 46 -10.58 -0.59 5.62
CA ALA A 46 -9.56 -0.95 6.59
C ALA A 46 -8.83 0.33 6.99
N PHE A 47 -8.79 0.61 8.28
CA PHE A 47 -8.11 1.77 8.85
C PHE A 47 -7.07 1.28 9.85
N VAL A 48 -5.84 1.77 9.73
CA VAL A 48 -4.72 1.42 10.60
C VAL A 48 -4.11 2.70 11.13
N ALA A 49 -3.91 2.77 12.45
CA ALA A 49 -3.33 3.94 13.07
C ALA A 49 -2.37 3.55 14.19
N ASN A 50 -1.28 4.30 14.27
CA ASN A 50 -0.39 4.35 15.41
C ASN A 50 -0.73 5.58 16.26
N TYR A 51 -0.75 5.39 17.57
CA TYR A 51 -1.19 6.42 18.48
C TYR A 51 -0.53 6.29 19.85
N VAL A 52 -0.61 7.37 20.60
CA VAL A 52 -0.27 7.43 22.02
C VAL A 52 -1.56 7.68 22.79
N MET A 53 -1.72 7.02 23.94
CA MET A 53 -2.86 7.30 24.82
C MET A 53 -2.73 8.74 25.37
N GLU A 54 -3.84 9.46 25.47
CA GLU A 54 -3.81 10.79 26.07
C GLU A 54 -3.22 10.76 27.49
N GLY A 55 -2.14 11.52 27.70
CA GLY A 55 -1.44 11.60 28.99
C GLY A 55 -0.30 10.60 29.17
N GLU A 56 -0.07 9.69 28.21
CA GLU A 56 1.12 8.85 28.15
C GLU A 56 2.21 9.51 27.29
N GLU A 57 3.47 9.16 27.57
CA GLU A 57 4.62 9.55 26.74
C GLU A 57 4.77 8.58 25.56
N GLU A 58 5.40 9.03 24.47
CA GLU A 58 5.74 8.15 23.35
C GLU A 58 6.70 7.05 23.80
N GLU A 59 6.22 5.80 23.76
CA GLU A 59 7.06 4.63 23.95
C GLU A 59 7.71 4.21 22.63
N ILE A 60 8.86 3.53 22.71
CA ILE A 60 9.55 2.88 21.57
C ILE A 60 8.62 1.93 20.81
N THR A 61 7.61 1.38 21.48
CA THR A 61 6.63 0.45 20.93
C THR A 61 5.21 0.98 21.11
N SER A 62 4.96 2.18 20.58
CA SER A 62 3.63 2.77 20.57
C SER A 62 2.62 1.82 19.89
N PRO A 63 1.40 1.67 20.44
CA PRO A 63 0.42 0.73 19.92
C PRO A 63 0.00 1.11 18.51
N THR A 64 -0.13 0.10 17.67
CA THR A 64 -0.71 0.23 16.33
C THR A 64 -1.95 -0.66 16.28
N SER A 65 -3.08 -0.07 15.90
CA SER A 65 -4.34 -0.78 15.82
C SER A 65 -4.95 -0.70 14.44
N ALA A 66 -5.70 -1.73 14.08
CA ALA A 66 -6.50 -1.80 12.86
C ALA A 66 -7.98 -1.97 13.19
N TRP A 67 -8.82 -1.35 12.37
CA TRP A 67 -10.27 -1.44 12.42
C TRP A 67 -10.81 -1.69 11.01
N LEU A 68 -11.95 -2.37 10.93
CA LEU A 68 -12.68 -2.56 9.68
C LEU A 68 -14.06 -1.90 9.77
N TYR A 69 -14.32 -0.95 8.88
CA TYR A 69 -15.65 -0.41 8.66
C TYR A 69 -16.40 -1.25 7.64
N SER A 70 -17.69 -1.49 7.88
CA SER A 70 -18.62 -2.09 6.91
C SER A 70 -19.71 -1.08 6.56
N SER A 71 -19.87 -0.78 5.27
CA SER A 71 -20.97 0.08 4.78
C SER A 71 -22.35 -0.54 4.94
N GLU A 72 -22.45 -1.88 4.97
CA GLU A 72 -23.72 -2.58 5.17
C GLU A 72 -24.28 -2.38 6.58
N THR A 73 -23.39 -2.42 7.58
CA THR A 73 -23.78 -2.23 8.98
C THR A 73 -23.64 -0.78 9.44
N GLY A 74 -22.85 0.02 8.74
CA GLY A 74 -22.50 1.38 9.13
C GLY A 74 -21.61 1.45 10.38
N THR A 75 -20.90 0.37 10.73
CA THR A 75 -20.14 0.27 11.98
C THR A 75 -18.68 -0.13 11.75
N TRP A 76 -17.84 0.24 12.72
CA TRP A 76 -16.45 -0.22 12.84
C TRP A 76 -16.39 -1.50 13.69
N SER A 77 -15.46 -2.40 13.36
CA SER A 77 -15.10 -3.53 14.21
C SER A 77 -14.44 -3.07 15.52
N ALA A 78 -14.30 -3.99 16.46
CA ALA A 78 -13.34 -3.80 17.55
C ALA A 78 -11.91 -3.65 16.98
N PRO A 79 -11.01 -2.90 17.65
CA PRO A 79 -9.62 -2.81 17.26
C PRO A 79 -8.92 -4.17 17.40
N SER A 80 -8.02 -4.48 16.47
CA SER A 80 -6.94 -5.43 16.70
C SER A 80 -5.62 -4.67 16.81
N THR A 81 -4.90 -4.89 17.91
CA THR A 81 -3.76 -4.06 18.32
C THR A 81 -2.49 -4.88 18.41
N VAL A 82 -1.41 -4.32 17.88
CA VAL A 82 -0.04 -4.81 18.07
C VAL A 82 0.80 -3.76 18.77
N ARG A 83 1.74 -4.19 19.61
CA ARG A 83 2.80 -3.35 20.17
C ARG A 83 4.12 -3.89 19.68
N HIS A 84 4.71 -3.18 18.72
CA HIS A 84 5.93 -3.61 18.06
C HIS A 84 6.74 -2.38 17.66
N HIS A 85 8.06 -2.49 17.74
CA HIS A 85 8.96 -1.41 17.32
C HIS A 85 8.84 -1.22 15.80
N ASN A 86 8.80 0.04 15.33
CA ASN A 86 8.71 0.39 13.90
C ASN A 86 7.43 -0.14 13.23
N ALA A 87 6.30 -0.07 13.93
CA ALA A 87 4.99 -0.54 13.46
C ALA A 87 4.08 0.60 13.00
N GLU A 88 4.59 1.83 12.92
CA GLU A 88 3.85 3.01 12.51
C GLU A 88 3.51 2.92 11.01
N PRO A 89 2.23 2.96 10.61
CA PRO A 89 1.84 2.80 9.22
C PRO A 89 2.39 3.95 8.37
N PHE A 90 2.92 3.67 7.19
CA PHE A 90 3.32 4.68 6.22
C PHE A 90 2.14 4.95 5.26
N PRO A 91 1.77 6.23 4.98
CA PRO A 91 0.64 6.57 4.12
C PRO A 91 0.94 6.36 2.62
N LYS A 92 1.41 5.15 2.27
CA LYS A 92 1.54 4.67 0.90
C LYS A 92 0.37 3.75 0.54
N PRO A 93 0.14 3.53 -0.77
CA PRO A 93 -0.87 2.59 -1.23
C PRO A 93 -0.72 1.22 -0.55
N SER A 94 -1.80 0.76 0.06
CA SER A 94 -1.96 -0.59 0.57
C SER A 94 -2.19 -1.57 -0.57
N VAL A 95 -2.09 -2.87 -0.29
CA VAL A 95 -2.48 -3.93 -1.23
C VAL A 95 -3.36 -4.97 -0.56
N LEU A 96 -4.42 -5.40 -1.25
CA LEU A 96 -5.18 -6.61 -0.91
C LEU A 96 -4.57 -7.82 -1.63
N ALA A 97 -4.07 -8.80 -0.88
CA ALA A 97 -3.54 -10.04 -1.47
C ALA A 97 -4.60 -11.17 -1.50
N GLY A 98 -4.32 -12.23 -2.25
CA GLY A 98 -5.21 -13.37 -2.45
C GLY A 98 -5.51 -14.20 -1.20
N ASP A 99 -4.78 -14.00 -0.10
CA ASP A 99 -5.11 -14.60 1.20
C ASP A 99 -6.29 -13.88 1.91
N GLY A 100 -6.73 -12.74 1.38
CA GLY A 100 -7.80 -11.91 1.93
C GLY A 100 -7.34 -10.95 3.02
N ALA A 101 -6.03 -10.69 3.13
CA ALA A 101 -5.49 -9.68 4.02
C ALA A 101 -5.08 -8.41 3.28
N VAL A 102 -5.18 -7.27 3.96
CA VAL A 102 -4.64 -5.99 3.49
C VAL A 102 -3.29 -5.75 4.12
N TYR A 103 -2.35 -5.26 3.32
CA TYR A 103 -0.99 -5.00 3.73
C TYR A 103 -0.69 -3.50 3.69
N PHE A 104 0.06 -3.03 4.69
CA PHE A 104 0.52 -1.64 4.80
C PHE A 104 2.02 -1.60 5.09
N LEU A 105 2.74 -0.69 4.43
CA LEU A 105 4.13 -0.39 4.76
C LEU A 105 4.21 0.33 6.10
N THR A 106 5.37 0.26 6.76
CA THR A 106 5.67 1.09 7.93
C THR A 106 6.73 2.14 7.63
N TRP A 107 6.77 3.22 8.42
CA TRP A 107 7.65 4.38 8.19
C TRP A 107 9.13 4.04 8.16
N HIS A 108 9.55 2.94 8.77
CA HIS A 108 10.97 2.56 8.78
C HIS A 108 11.30 1.51 7.71
N GLY A 109 10.31 1.04 6.94
CA GLY A 109 10.50 0.01 5.89
C GLY A 109 10.94 -1.36 6.41
N ARG A 110 11.14 -1.51 7.73
CA ARG A 110 11.59 -2.75 8.39
C ARG A 110 10.46 -3.75 8.61
N ASN A 111 9.23 -3.27 8.65
CA ASN A 111 8.05 -4.09 8.89
C ASN A 111 6.96 -3.79 7.86
N ILE A 112 6.05 -4.75 7.74
CA ILE A 112 4.80 -4.65 6.98
C ILE A 112 3.69 -5.08 7.94
N LEU A 113 2.65 -4.27 8.02
CA LEU A 113 1.45 -4.61 8.77
C LEU A 113 0.56 -5.48 7.88
N ARG A 114 0.10 -6.61 8.40
CA ARG A 114 -0.87 -7.50 7.75
C ARG A 114 -2.16 -7.50 8.56
N TYR A 115 -3.24 -7.01 7.97
CA TYR A 115 -4.57 -7.06 8.57
C TYR A 115 -5.44 -8.12 7.88
N ASP A 116 -5.63 -9.26 8.56
CA ASP A 116 -6.47 -10.36 8.10
C ASP A 116 -7.94 -9.99 8.27
N LEU A 117 -8.63 -9.68 7.18
CA LEU A 117 -10.00 -9.16 7.22
C LEU A 117 -11.03 -10.19 7.70
N ARG A 118 -10.74 -11.48 7.56
CA ARG A 118 -11.65 -12.56 7.98
C ARG A 118 -11.59 -12.77 9.48
N LYS A 119 -10.38 -12.71 10.04
CA LYS A 119 -10.12 -12.87 11.47
C LYS A 119 -10.19 -11.55 12.23
N LEU A 120 -10.18 -10.42 11.50
CA LEU A 120 -10.01 -9.07 12.04
C LEU A 120 -8.75 -8.98 12.91
N ASP A 121 -7.65 -9.56 12.42
CA ASP A 121 -6.42 -9.74 13.19
C ASP A 121 -5.26 -9.00 12.54
N LEU A 122 -4.66 -8.07 13.30
CA LEU A 122 -3.50 -7.29 12.88
C LEU A 122 -2.23 -8.01 13.33
N THR A 123 -1.32 -8.20 12.38
CA THR A 123 -0.04 -8.88 12.61
C THR A 123 1.09 -8.10 11.94
N VAL A 124 2.32 -8.35 12.38
CA VAL A 124 3.52 -7.69 11.84
C VAL A 124 4.37 -8.74 11.13
N ILE A 125 4.82 -8.40 9.92
CA ILE A 125 5.73 -9.21 9.11
C ILE A 125 7.01 -8.40 8.94
N ALA A 126 8.16 -9.04 9.13
CA ALA A 126 9.44 -8.42 8.81
C ALA A 126 9.56 -8.21 7.28
N SER A 127 9.98 -7.02 6.86
CA SER A 127 10.38 -6.74 5.48
C SER A 127 11.63 -7.57 5.13
N PRO A 128 11.95 -7.81 3.84
CA PRO A 128 13.23 -8.44 3.47
C PRO A 128 14.41 -7.72 4.17
N GLU A 129 15.37 -8.48 4.71
CA GLU A 129 16.46 -7.96 5.58
C GLU A 129 17.32 -6.91 4.88
N ILE A 130 17.23 -5.63 5.30
CA ILE A 130 18.06 -4.58 4.70
C ILE A 130 18.39 -3.41 5.67
N ASP A 131 19.63 -2.91 5.52
CA ASP A 131 20.31 -1.81 6.25
C ASP A 131 20.04 -0.38 5.71
N ASP A 132 19.03 -0.16 4.86
CA ASP A 132 18.77 1.17 4.28
C ASP A 132 17.49 1.80 4.82
N ASP A 133 17.61 3.05 5.31
CA ASP A 133 16.50 3.87 5.80
C ASP A 133 15.66 4.52 4.67
N ASP A 134 15.76 4.02 3.44
CA ASP A 134 15.05 4.54 2.26
C ASP A 134 13.64 3.94 2.11
N PHE A 135 12.82 4.04 3.16
CA PHE A 135 11.46 3.49 3.20
C PHE A 135 10.54 4.06 2.10
N GLU A 136 10.79 5.30 1.64
CA GLU A 136 10.07 5.93 0.52
C GLU A 136 10.28 5.18 -0.81
N ASN A 137 11.29 4.32 -0.90
CA ASN A 137 11.61 3.51 -2.08
C ASN A 137 11.03 2.11 -2.02
N HIS A 138 10.03 1.87 -1.16
CA HIS A 138 9.29 0.61 -1.09
C HIS A 138 7.85 0.79 -1.59
N LEU A 139 7.31 -0.25 -2.21
CA LEU A 139 5.95 -0.27 -2.71
C LEU A 139 5.39 -1.70 -2.60
N LEU A 140 4.23 -1.83 -1.95
CA LEU A 140 3.51 -3.10 -1.95
C LEU A 140 2.93 -3.37 -3.34
N MET A 141 2.93 -4.63 -3.72
CA MET A 141 2.33 -5.11 -4.97
C MET A 141 1.68 -6.48 -4.77
N THR A 142 0.86 -6.90 -5.72
CA THR A 142 0.44 -8.31 -5.84
C THR A 142 1.35 -9.02 -6.82
N THR A 143 1.71 -10.27 -6.53
CA THR A 143 2.44 -11.14 -7.46
C THR A 143 1.49 -11.85 -8.42
N GLU A 144 2.02 -12.43 -9.51
CA GLU A 144 1.22 -13.13 -10.53
C GLU A 144 0.39 -14.30 -9.97
N ASP A 145 0.85 -14.92 -8.88
CA ASP A 145 0.14 -15.97 -8.15
C ASP A 145 -0.92 -15.43 -7.17
N GLY A 146 -1.20 -14.12 -7.21
CA GLY A 146 -2.10 -13.42 -6.29
C GLY A 146 -1.53 -13.23 -4.89
N GLY A 147 -0.27 -13.61 -4.67
CA GLY A 147 0.42 -13.44 -3.40
C GLY A 147 0.74 -11.98 -3.09
N MET A 148 1.22 -11.77 -1.86
CA MET A 148 1.75 -10.49 -1.44
C MET A 148 3.19 -10.33 -1.96
N GLY A 149 3.49 -9.18 -2.54
CA GLY A 149 4.79 -8.83 -3.04
C GLY A 149 5.24 -7.44 -2.60
N LEU A 150 6.54 -7.19 -2.79
CA LEU A 150 7.19 -5.94 -2.48
C LEU A 150 8.11 -5.56 -3.62
N ALA A 151 7.91 -4.38 -4.18
CA ALA A 151 8.86 -3.72 -5.06
C ALA A 151 9.72 -2.78 -4.22
N ARG A 152 11.04 -2.87 -4.40
CA ARG A 152 12.01 -2.03 -3.72
C ARG A 152 12.96 -1.42 -4.73
N LEU A 153 13.13 -0.11 -4.66
CA LEU A 153 14.14 0.59 -5.41
C LEU A 153 15.41 0.75 -4.55
N VAL A 154 16.52 0.20 -5.04
CA VAL A 154 17.81 0.16 -4.35
C VAL A 154 18.80 1.09 -5.03
N SER A 155 19.39 1.97 -4.23
CA SER A 155 20.37 2.98 -4.65
C SER A 155 19.92 3.86 -5.82
N GLY A 156 18.62 3.96 -6.10
CA GLY A 156 18.07 4.73 -7.22
C GLY A 156 18.22 4.10 -8.61
N HIS A 157 18.73 2.88 -8.73
CA HIS A 157 18.97 2.26 -10.05
C HIS A 157 18.41 0.83 -10.16
N SER A 158 18.30 0.10 -9.04
CA SER A 158 17.92 -1.32 -9.07
C SER A 158 16.52 -1.53 -8.49
N LEU A 159 15.55 -1.90 -9.32
CA LEU A 159 14.21 -2.29 -8.90
C LEU A 159 14.19 -3.80 -8.60
N GLN A 160 14.15 -4.13 -7.32
CA GLN A 160 14.07 -5.50 -6.83
C GLN A 160 12.61 -5.87 -6.53
N LEU A 161 12.16 -7.00 -7.06
CA LEU A 161 10.83 -7.54 -6.83
C LEU A 161 10.93 -8.75 -5.91
N TRP A 162 10.10 -8.76 -4.87
CA TRP A 162 10.07 -9.80 -3.85
C TRP A 162 8.65 -10.35 -3.69
N SER A 163 8.56 -11.60 -3.26
CA SER A 163 7.30 -12.28 -2.98
C SER A 163 7.35 -12.94 -1.62
N TRP A 164 6.26 -12.82 -0.87
CA TRP A 164 6.07 -13.51 0.40
C TRP A 164 5.46 -14.88 0.16
N LYS A 165 6.25 -15.94 0.36
CA LYS A 165 5.86 -17.31 0.04
C LYS A 165 6.02 -18.24 1.24
N PRO A 166 5.17 -19.27 1.38
CA PRO A 166 5.43 -20.37 2.29
C PRO A 166 6.69 -21.12 1.83
N VAL A 167 7.72 -21.15 2.69
CA VAL A 167 8.97 -21.88 2.48
C VAL A 167 9.09 -22.97 3.55
N SER A 168 8.79 -24.20 3.16
CA SER A 168 8.78 -25.38 4.04
C SER A 168 7.80 -25.25 5.22
N ALA A 169 8.26 -24.78 6.38
CA ALA A 169 7.47 -24.71 7.62
C ALA A 169 7.06 -23.28 8.02
N ALA A 170 7.59 -22.24 7.36
CA ALA A 170 7.31 -20.85 7.65
C ALA A 170 7.22 -20.03 6.37
N ALA A 171 6.56 -18.87 6.40
CA ALA A 171 6.59 -17.96 5.26
C ALA A 171 7.88 -17.12 5.29
N ALA A 172 8.43 -16.84 4.11
CA ALA A 172 9.66 -16.07 3.94
C ALA A 172 9.61 -15.28 2.62
N TRP A 173 10.46 -14.26 2.55
CA TRP A 173 10.67 -13.47 1.36
C TRP A 173 11.55 -14.20 0.35
N VAL A 174 11.11 -14.23 -0.90
CA VAL A 174 11.85 -14.77 -2.04
C VAL A 174 12.01 -13.66 -3.08
N GLN A 175 13.25 -13.38 -3.49
CA GLN A 175 13.52 -12.43 -4.56
C GLN A 175 13.09 -13.04 -5.90
N LEU A 176 12.13 -12.40 -6.57
CA LEU A 176 11.61 -12.85 -7.85
C LEU A 176 12.50 -12.40 -9.01
N ARG A 177 12.87 -11.12 -9.01
CA ARG A 177 13.56 -10.48 -10.13
C ARG A 177 14.28 -9.22 -9.68
N VAL A 178 15.33 -8.88 -10.41
CA VAL A 178 16.00 -7.58 -10.34
C VAL A 178 15.93 -6.94 -11.72
N ILE A 179 15.54 -5.68 -11.76
CA ILE A 179 15.45 -4.86 -12.97
C ILE A 179 16.41 -3.69 -12.79
N ASP A 180 17.26 -3.47 -13.79
CA ASP A 180 18.10 -2.29 -13.87
C ASP A 180 17.29 -1.16 -14.51
N LEU A 181 16.94 -0.14 -13.73
CA LEU A 181 16.13 0.98 -14.20
C LEU A 181 16.87 1.87 -15.19
N ASP A 182 18.20 1.90 -15.17
CA ASP A 182 18.98 2.71 -16.12
C ASP A 182 18.85 2.17 -17.55
N LEU A 183 18.52 0.88 -17.68
CA LEU A 183 18.25 0.23 -18.96
C LEU A 183 16.79 0.33 -19.42
N VAL A 184 15.89 0.73 -18.52
CA VAL A 184 14.45 0.74 -18.76
C VAL A 184 13.94 2.17 -18.92
N ILE A 185 14.35 3.06 -18.04
CA ILE A 185 13.95 4.46 -18.01
C ILE A 185 14.90 5.25 -18.92
N PRO A 186 14.38 5.94 -19.95
CA PRO A 186 15.24 6.66 -20.89
C PRO A 186 15.83 7.93 -20.28
N GLY A 187 17.16 8.07 -20.35
CA GLY A 187 17.91 9.27 -19.99
C GLY A 187 18.51 9.23 -18.58
N ASP A 188 19.20 10.30 -18.19
CA ASP A 188 19.79 10.46 -16.85
C ASP A 188 18.70 10.84 -15.83
N ALA A 189 17.72 9.95 -15.63
CA ALA A 189 16.68 10.12 -14.63
C ALA A 189 17.31 10.25 -13.24
N MET A 190 17.13 11.41 -12.62
CA MET A 190 17.61 11.64 -11.26
C MET A 190 16.53 11.22 -10.26
N ARG A 191 16.92 10.39 -9.28
CA ARG A 191 16.14 10.04 -8.08
C ARG A 191 14.75 9.47 -8.39
N PRO A 192 14.67 8.26 -8.98
CA PRO A 192 13.38 7.60 -9.13
C PRO A 192 12.74 7.36 -7.76
N ARG A 193 11.42 7.44 -7.65
CA ARG A 193 10.67 6.94 -6.49
C ARG A 193 9.44 6.16 -6.93
N LEU A 194 9.08 5.16 -6.13
CA LEU A 194 7.93 4.31 -6.40
C LEU A 194 6.66 4.96 -5.86
N LEU A 195 5.68 5.24 -6.73
CA LEU A 195 4.48 5.99 -6.36
C LEU A 195 3.24 5.13 -6.12
N GLY A 196 3.11 4.01 -6.83
CA GLY A 196 1.91 3.21 -6.79
C GLY A 196 1.99 1.97 -7.66
N PHE A 197 1.08 1.03 -7.40
CA PHE A 197 0.92 -0.20 -8.14
C PHE A 197 -0.54 -0.35 -8.54
N ALA A 198 -0.80 -0.76 -9.78
CA ALA A 198 -2.16 -1.09 -10.20
C ALA A 198 -2.48 -2.54 -9.85
N GLU A 199 -3.27 -2.75 -8.79
CA GLU A 199 -3.68 -4.08 -8.33
C GLU A 199 -4.29 -4.94 -9.44
N GLY A 200 -3.91 -6.22 -9.50
CA GLY A 200 -4.35 -7.14 -10.54
C GLY A 200 -3.68 -6.94 -11.91
N THR A 201 -2.71 -6.04 -12.01
CA THR A 201 -1.85 -5.86 -13.19
C THR A 201 -0.39 -6.10 -12.83
N ASP A 202 0.52 -5.85 -13.76
CA ASP A 202 1.96 -5.81 -13.54
C ASP A 202 2.53 -4.38 -13.69
N MET A 203 1.69 -3.35 -13.50
CA MET A 203 2.06 -1.96 -13.72
C MET A 203 2.48 -1.26 -12.43
N VAL A 204 3.69 -0.70 -12.45
CA VAL A 204 4.24 0.15 -11.38
C VAL A 204 4.37 1.58 -11.87
N PHE A 205 4.02 2.54 -11.02
CA PHE A 205 4.19 3.97 -11.27
C PHE A 205 5.44 4.47 -10.56
N VAL A 206 6.28 5.18 -11.32
CA VAL A 206 7.56 5.73 -10.86
C VAL A 206 7.58 7.22 -11.21
N ASP A 207 7.94 8.09 -10.28
CA ASP A 207 8.36 9.45 -10.64
C ASP A 207 9.86 9.49 -10.87
N THR A 208 10.26 10.27 -11.87
CA THR A 208 11.65 10.57 -12.17
C THR A 208 11.78 12.06 -12.42
N THR A 209 12.95 12.62 -12.07
CA THR A 209 13.23 14.03 -12.32
C THR A 209 14.16 14.17 -13.52
N TYR A 210 13.71 14.90 -14.54
CA TYR A 210 14.52 15.28 -15.71
C TYR A 210 14.61 16.80 -15.77
N ASP A 211 15.82 17.37 -15.79
CA ASP A 211 16.06 18.82 -15.89
C ASP A 211 15.22 19.67 -14.90
N GLY A 212 14.96 19.12 -13.71
CA GLY A 212 14.16 19.77 -12.65
C GLY A 212 12.64 19.56 -12.74
N ALA A 213 12.13 18.94 -13.82
CA ALA A 213 10.73 18.57 -13.96
C ALA A 213 10.48 17.13 -13.52
N GLN A 214 9.49 16.91 -12.67
CA GLN A 214 9.04 15.57 -12.27
C GLN A 214 8.09 15.00 -13.33
N VAL A 215 8.37 13.77 -13.73
CA VAL A 215 7.59 13.03 -14.72
C VAL A 215 7.15 11.71 -14.10
N VAL A 216 5.85 11.42 -14.18
CA VAL A 216 5.32 10.13 -13.75
C VAL A 216 5.27 9.18 -14.94
N GLN A 217 5.93 8.04 -14.78
CA GLN A 217 6.00 6.98 -15.77
C GLN A 217 5.32 5.73 -15.21
N GLN A 218 4.64 4.99 -16.06
CA GLN A 218 4.23 3.62 -15.78
C GLN A 218 5.23 2.66 -16.41
N ILE A 219 5.56 1.59 -15.70
CA ILE A 219 6.43 0.51 -16.14
C ILE A 219 5.64 -0.79 -16.06
N GLU A 220 5.46 -1.46 -17.20
CA GLU A 220 4.94 -2.83 -17.28
C GLU A 220 6.07 -3.79 -16.90
N LEU A 221 5.99 -4.44 -15.74
CA LEU A 221 7.11 -5.22 -15.19
C LEU A 221 7.46 -6.44 -16.04
N SER A 222 6.49 -7.04 -16.73
CA SER A 222 6.74 -8.22 -17.58
C SER A 222 7.52 -7.85 -18.85
N THR A 223 7.11 -6.80 -19.56
CA THR A 223 7.70 -6.38 -20.85
C THR A 223 8.80 -5.33 -20.72
N LEU A 224 8.92 -4.70 -19.55
CA LEU A 224 9.74 -3.50 -19.28
C LEU A 224 9.38 -2.30 -20.16
N LYS A 225 8.16 -2.28 -20.71
CA LYS A 225 7.69 -1.14 -21.49
C LYS A 225 7.40 0.04 -20.56
N VAL A 226 7.99 1.19 -20.88
CA VAL A 226 7.77 2.45 -20.16
C VAL A 226 6.81 3.32 -20.96
N THR A 227 5.82 3.91 -20.27
CA THR A 227 4.93 4.92 -20.86
C THR A 227 4.88 6.13 -19.94
N LYS A 228 4.99 7.32 -20.50
CA LYS A 228 4.80 8.57 -19.76
C LYS A 228 3.31 8.79 -19.51
N VAL A 229 2.93 9.08 -18.27
CA VAL A 229 1.53 9.24 -17.85
C VAL A 229 1.22 10.69 -17.51
N LEU A 230 2.11 11.36 -16.75
CA LEU A 230 1.92 12.75 -16.32
C LEU A 230 3.24 13.53 -16.41
N ASP A 231 3.13 14.80 -16.78
CA ASP A 231 4.20 15.79 -16.72
C ASP A 231 3.99 16.74 -15.54
N GLU A 232 5.09 17.24 -14.98
CA GLU A 232 5.12 18.31 -13.98
C GLU A 232 4.25 18.01 -12.74
N CYS A 233 4.26 16.76 -12.28
CA CYS A 233 3.42 16.31 -11.17
C CYS A 233 4.24 16.00 -9.92
N TYR A 234 4.05 16.78 -8.87
CA TYR A 234 4.59 16.52 -7.53
C TYR A 234 3.66 15.59 -6.73
N ALA A 235 3.49 14.36 -7.20
CA ALA A 235 2.68 13.36 -6.51
C ALA A 235 3.47 12.69 -5.38
N SER A 236 2.86 12.53 -4.20
CA SER A 236 3.40 11.70 -3.12
C SER A 236 3.05 10.21 -3.30
N CYS A 237 1.96 9.93 -4.00
CA CYS A 237 1.54 8.58 -4.36
C CYS A 237 0.62 8.63 -5.59
N VAL A 238 0.47 7.48 -6.25
CA VAL A 238 -0.49 7.27 -7.33
C VAL A 238 -1.42 6.13 -6.93
N LEU A 239 -2.72 6.41 -6.94
CA LEU A 239 -3.78 5.43 -6.75
C LEU A 239 -4.47 5.23 -8.11
N PRO A 240 -4.03 4.26 -8.93
CA PRO A 240 -4.58 4.06 -10.26
C PRO A 240 -6.01 3.54 -10.18
N TYR A 241 -6.94 4.27 -10.79
CA TYR A 241 -8.32 3.83 -10.96
C TYR A 241 -8.45 3.01 -12.25
N MET A 242 -8.79 1.74 -12.13
CA MET A 242 -8.91 0.82 -13.27
C MET A 242 -10.25 0.95 -14.02
N SER A 243 -11.28 1.50 -13.39
CA SER A 243 -12.59 1.70 -14.01
C SER A 243 -13.28 2.97 -13.49
N PHE A 244 -14.15 3.55 -14.33
CA PHE A 244 -14.99 4.68 -13.98
C PHE A 244 -16.45 4.38 -14.35
N PHE A 245 -17.39 4.81 -13.50
CA PHE A 245 -18.81 4.80 -13.83
C PHE A 245 -19.16 6.10 -14.56
N LEU A 246 -19.71 5.98 -15.78
CA LEU A 246 -20.41 7.08 -16.43
C LEU A 246 -21.91 6.81 -16.29
N PRO A 247 -22.64 7.59 -15.48
CA PRO A 247 -24.09 7.49 -15.44
C PRO A 247 -24.64 7.72 -16.84
N GLY A 248 -25.45 6.79 -17.34
CA GLY A 248 -26.18 6.99 -18.61
C GLY A 248 -27.08 8.22 -18.50
N THR A 249 -27.02 9.09 -19.50
CA THR A 249 -27.87 10.29 -19.66
C THR A 249 -29.31 9.95 -19.94
#